data_AF-A0A3N5PU21-F1
#
_entry.id   AF-A0A3N5PU21-F1
#
_cell.length_a   1.000
_cell.length_b   1.000
_cell.length_c   1.000
_cell.angle_alpha   90.00
_cell.angle_beta   90.00
_cell.angle_gamma   90.00
#
_symmetry.space_group_name_H-M   'P 1'
#
loop_
_entity.id
_entity.type
_entity.pdbx_description
1 polymer ?
#
loop_
_entity_poly.entity_id
_entity_poly.type
_entity_poly.pdbx_seq_one_letter_code
_entity_poly.pdbx_strand_id
1 'polypeptide(L)'
;MPLTKLHMVNFEEHQDTTLEFAPGITVIYGTTDQGKSSIRRAITWVACNRPVGPRSVRDNTKESEVTLSFDNSPSVTRGRKNDKNYYKIRDSKVDGTGVNIFKAFSTKVPDEVNAIVNLNEANIQEQFKKYYLLQDTPGQVAKTIHTLLGMDLVDTTATVVNRAIKQQAETITKAEITIAGIKKEIQKFAYLKAIEEEYRNLELAIQSCSKIEADIHNLTTTVEKCRILHKKILATQIPPSVEAEARNLQEELIAMEKKKDQIDKLSEGTSRLQEVDDEISKLEAWLTVERGARSIQKEAADIYSQEVRLHQLETTLAKIRTIDGNMSKVDQDRRANEKALEALKKKIKICPTCKKPF
;
A
#
# COMPACT_ATOMS: atom_id res chain seq x y z
N MET A 1 65.37 5.07 -61.69
CA MET A 1 66.72 5.68 -61.77
C MET A 1 67.63 4.69 -62.47
N PRO A 2 68.60 5.13 -63.30
CA PRO A 2 69.46 4.22 -64.04
C PRO A 2 70.44 3.50 -63.10
N LEU A 3 70.67 2.22 -63.37
CA LEU A 3 71.72 1.41 -62.73
C LEU A 3 73.08 1.92 -63.24
N THR A 4 73.98 2.30 -62.33
CA THR A 4 75.31 2.84 -62.68
C THR A 4 76.43 1.86 -62.37
N LYS A 5 76.25 0.99 -61.37
CA LYS A 5 77.31 0.06 -60.95
C LYS A 5 76.75 -1.24 -60.39
N LEU A 6 77.39 -2.35 -60.74
CA LEU A 6 77.20 -3.67 -60.16
C LEU A 6 78.51 -4.12 -59.52
N HIS A 7 78.43 -4.55 -58.27
CA HIS A 7 79.54 -5.18 -57.55
C HIS A 7 79.12 -6.57 -57.08
N MET A 8 79.92 -7.58 -57.37
CA MET A 8 79.66 -8.99 -57.06
C MET A 8 80.85 -9.57 -56.31
N VAL A 9 80.59 -10.18 -55.16
CA VAL A 9 81.59 -10.88 -54.35
C VAL A 9 81.12 -12.31 -54.13
N ASN A 10 81.95 -13.28 -54.52
CA ASN A 10 81.69 -14.72 -54.42
C ASN A 10 80.31 -15.12 -54.99
N PHE A 11 79.96 -14.60 -56.16
CA PHE A 11 78.68 -14.84 -56.83
C PHE A 11 78.88 -15.64 -58.13
N GLU A 12 78.44 -16.90 -58.13
CA GLU A 12 78.74 -17.85 -59.22
C GLU A 12 80.25 -17.82 -59.60
N GLU A 13 80.60 -17.55 -60.85
CA GLU A 13 82.00 -17.49 -61.32
C GLU A 13 82.77 -16.24 -60.84
N HIS A 14 82.08 -15.23 -60.30
CA HIS A 14 82.68 -13.95 -59.90
C HIS A 14 83.22 -14.01 -58.47
N GLN A 15 84.54 -14.02 -58.29
CA GLN A 15 85.19 -13.91 -56.99
C GLN A 15 85.05 -12.50 -56.40
N ASP A 16 85.47 -11.49 -57.17
CA ASP A 16 85.27 -10.08 -56.89
C ASP A 16 85.22 -9.37 -58.24
N THR A 17 84.07 -8.85 -58.63
CA THR A 17 83.88 -8.22 -59.94
C THR A 17 83.07 -6.95 -59.79
N THR A 18 83.61 -5.87 -60.33
CA THR A 18 82.95 -4.58 -60.42
C THR A 18 82.70 -4.24 -61.88
N LEU A 19 81.46 -3.88 -62.22
CA LEU A 19 81.06 -3.42 -63.54
C LEU A 19 80.42 -2.04 -63.43
N GLU A 20 80.89 -1.11 -64.25
CA GLU A 20 80.32 0.22 -64.38
C GLU A 20 79.52 0.29 -65.67
N PHE A 21 78.27 0.73 -65.57
CA PHE A 21 77.35 0.82 -66.70
C PHE A 21 77.43 2.22 -67.30
N ALA A 22 77.61 2.27 -68.62
CA ALA A 22 77.54 3.52 -69.36
C ALA A 22 76.07 3.97 -69.51
N PRO A 23 75.80 5.28 -69.62
CA PRO A 23 74.48 5.78 -70.01
C PRO A 23 74.04 5.16 -71.34
N GLY A 24 72.77 4.75 -71.43
CA GLY A 24 72.21 4.15 -72.64
C GLY A 24 72.43 2.64 -72.72
N ILE A 25 73.12 2.17 -73.75
CA ILE A 25 73.27 0.74 -74.05
C ILE A 25 74.65 0.27 -73.62
N THR A 26 74.69 -0.69 -72.68
CA THR A 26 75.92 -1.41 -72.31
C THR A 26 75.89 -2.82 -72.90
N VAL A 27 76.91 -3.18 -73.69
CA VAL A 27 77.04 -4.51 -74.30
C VAL A 27 78.12 -5.31 -73.59
N ILE A 28 77.76 -6.49 -73.08
CA ILE A 28 78.68 -7.42 -72.41
C ILE A 28 78.95 -8.58 -73.36
N TYR A 29 80.18 -8.67 -73.85
CA TYR A 29 80.62 -9.71 -74.78
C TYR A 29 81.81 -10.50 -74.20
N GLY A 30 82.09 -11.67 -74.78
CA GLY A 30 83.15 -12.57 -74.33
C GLY A 30 82.86 -14.01 -74.71
N THR A 31 83.78 -14.93 -74.43
CA THR A 31 83.60 -16.37 -74.70
C THR A 31 82.51 -16.97 -73.83
N THR A 32 81.86 -18.02 -74.34
CA THR A 32 80.85 -18.78 -73.58
C THR A 32 81.45 -19.30 -72.28
N ASP A 33 80.60 -19.43 -71.26
CA ASP A 33 80.98 -19.98 -69.95
C ASP A 33 81.98 -19.16 -69.12
N GLN A 34 82.04 -17.84 -69.36
CA GLN A 34 82.86 -16.90 -68.59
C GLN A 34 82.04 -16.03 -67.61
N GLY A 35 80.92 -16.54 -67.08
CA GLY A 35 80.11 -15.77 -66.12
C GLY A 35 79.25 -14.62 -66.70
N LYS A 36 79.20 -14.43 -68.03
CA LYS A 36 78.34 -13.38 -68.63
C LYS A 36 76.86 -13.46 -68.21
N SER A 37 76.34 -14.68 -68.14
CA SER A 37 74.96 -14.93 -67.68
C SER A 37 74.79 -14.68 -66.17
N SER A 38 75.86 -14.82 -65.39
CA SER A 38 75.89 -14.59 -63.95
C SER A 38 75.66 -13.11 -63.63
N ILE A 39 76.10 -12.18 -64.48
CA ILE A 39 75.84 -10.75 -64.34
C ILE A 39 74.33 -10.45 -64.34
N ARG A 40 73.58 -10.99 -65.32
CA ARG A 40 72.11 -10.87 -65.35
C ARG A 40 71.49 -11.48 -64.10
N ARG A 41 71.93 -12.69 -63.71
CA ARG A 41 71.40 -13.38 -62.52
C ARG A 41 71.70 -12.62 -61.23
N ALA A 42 72.83 -11.94 -61.12
CA ALA A 42 73.17 -11.10 -59.98
C ALA A 42 72.19 -9.94 -59.83
N ILE A 43 71.87 -9.26 -60.94
CA ILE A 43 70.86 -8.21 -60.97
C ILE A 43 69.47 -8.78 -60.58
N THR A 44 69.08 -9.91 -61.17
CA THR A 44 67.83 -10.62 -60.82
C THR A 44 67.79 -11.03 -59.35
N TRP A 45 68.92 -11.42 -58.77
CA TRP A 45 68.99 -11.88 -57.39
C TRP A 45 68.71 -10.76 -56.41
N VAL A 46 69.25 -9.56 -56.68
CA VAL A 46 68.96 -8.37 -55.88
C VAL A 46 67.52 -7.88 -56.10
N ALA A 47 67.06 -7.84 -57.36
CA ALA A 47 65.75 -7.28 -57.71
C ALA A 47 64.56 -8.17 -57.35
N CYS A 48 64.71 -9.48 -57.47
CA CYS A 48 63.60 -10.43 -57.36
C CYS A 48 63.78 -11.49 -56.27
N ASN A 49 64.89 -11.48 -55.52
CA ASN A 49 65.25 -12.55 -54.56
C ASN A 49 65.24 -13.96 -55.20
N ARG A 50 65.67 -14.06 -56.46
CA ARG A 50 65.66 -15.29 -57.28
C ARG A 50 67.02 -15.53 -57.94
N PRO A 51 67.51 -16.79 -58.04
CA PRO A 51 66.91 -18.01 -57.52
C PRO A 51 66.97 -18.11 -55.99
N VAL A 52 66.03 -18.85 -55.40
CA VAL A 52 66.05 -19.18 -53.97
C VAL A 52 67.02 -20.35 -53.76
N GLY A 53 67.85 -20.30 -52.71
CA GLY A 53 68.80 -21.37 -52.39
C GLY A 53 70.27 -20.97 -52.57
N PRO A 54 71.21 -21.90 -52.29
CA PRO A 54 72.65 -21.62 -52.28
C PRO A 54 73.27 -21.56 -53.68
N ARG A 55 72.49 -21.82 -54.74
CA ARG A 55 72.96 -21.89 -56.14
C ARG A 55 73.73 -20.65 -56.61
N SER A 56 73.49 -19.51 -55.98
CA SER A 56 74.15 -18.24 -56.30
C SER A 56 75.48 -18.01 -55.58
N VAL A 57 75.83 -18.85 -54.61
CA VAL A 57 77.09 -18.77 -53.86
C VAL A 57 78.18 -19.50 -54.63
N ARG A 58 79.33 -18.86 -54.82
CA ARG A 58 80.50 -19.49 -55.45
C ARG A 58 80.96 -20.73 -54.69
N ASP A 59 81.38 -21.77 -55.41
CA ASP A 59 81.87 -23.01 -54.80
C ASP A 59 83.00 -22.74 -53.79
N ASN A 60 83.00 -23.50 -52.69
CA ASN A 60 83.93 -23.37 -51.55
C ASN A 60 83.86 -22.05 -50.77
N THR A 61 82.82 -21.23 -50.96
CA THR A 61 82.58 -20.01 -50.16
C THR A 61 81.31 -20.14 -49.30
N LYS A 62 81.28 -19.45 -48.15
CA LYS A 62 80.12 -19.43 -47.23
C LYS A 62 79.35 -18.12 -47.27
N GLU A 63 79.80 -17.19 -48.11
CA GLU A 63 79.23 -15.86 -48.24
C GLU A 63 79.24 -15.39 -49.69
N SER A 64 78.19 -14.67 -50.07
CA SER A 64 78.03 -14.04 -51.38
C SER A 64 77.30 -12.72 -51.20
N GLU A 65 77.77 -11.67 -51.86
CA GLU A 65 77.18 -10.34 -51.83
C GLU A 65 77.08 -9.78 -53.25
N VAL A 66 75.94 -9.19 -53.59
CA VAL A 66 75.74 -8.44 -54.82
C VAL A 66 75.18 -7.07 -54.46
N THR A 67 75.83 -6.02 -54.95
CA THR A 67 75.45 -4.62 -54.72
C THR A 67 75.10 -3.94 -56.04
N LEU A 68 73.91 -3.36 -56.10
CA LEU A 68 73.47 -2.47 -57.18
C LEU A 68 73.57 -1.02 -56.69
N SER A 69 74.20 -0.17 -57.49
CA SER A 69 74.22 1.28 -57.27
C SER A 69 73.49 1.98 -58.39
N PHE A 70 72.72 2.99 -58.03
CA PHE A 70 71.90 3.76 -58.96
C PHE A 70 72.32 5.22 -58.91
N ASP A 71 72.08 5.93 -60.00
CA ASP A 71 72.33 7.37 -60.03
C ASP A 71 71.44 8.11 -59.02
N ASN A 72 72.04 8.93 -58.18
CA ASN A 72 71.38 9.74 -57.15
C ASN A 72 70.44 8.99 -56.17
N SER A 73 70.64 7.68 -55.99
CA SER A 73 69.85 6.84 -55.08
C SER A 73 70.74 6.08 -54.08
N PRO A 74 70.18 5.57 -52.98
CA PRO A 74 70.88 4.59 -52.15
C PRO A 74 71.27 3.34 -52.94
N SER A 75 72.40 2.74 -52.58
CA SER A 75 72.78 1.43 -53.10
C SER A 75 72.10 0.31 -52.31
N VAL A 76 71.84 -0.80 -52.99
CA VAL A 76 71.17 -1.96 -52.43
C VAL A 76 72.09 -3.16 -52.56
N THR A 77 72.41 -3.79 -51.42
CA THR A 77 73.15 -5.03 -51.36
C THR A 77 72.23 -6.17 -50.97
N ARG A 78 72.21 -7.24 -51.76
CA ARG A 78 71.68 -8.55 -51.36
C ARG A 78 72.85 -9.45 -50.98
N GLY A 79 72.81 -10.02 -49.79
CA GLY A 79 73.87 -10.94 -49.35
C GLY A 79 73.36 -12.16 -48.61
N ARG A 80 74.15 -13.23 -48.66
CA ARG A 80 73.95 -14.45 -47.88
C ARG A 80 75.25 -14.76 -47.17
N LYS A 81 75.19 -15.04 -45.87
CA LYS A 81 76.36 -15.42 -45.05
C LYS A 81 75.98 -16.49 -44.05
N ASN A 82 76.68 -17.63 -44.05
CA ASN A 82 76.41 -18.76 -43.16
C ASN A 82 74.91 -19.13 -43.13
N ASP A 83 74.33 -19.32 -44.32
CA ASP A 83 72.91 -19.64 -44.53
C ASP A 83 71.90 -18.53 -44.21
N LYS A 84 72.35 -17.38 -43.68
CA LYS A 84 71.49 -16.24 -43.36
C LYS A 84 71.42 -15.27 -44.53
N ASN A 85 70.20 -14.95 -44.96
CA ASN A 85 69.91 -13.98 -46.01
C ASN A 85 69.68 -12.59 -45.41
N TYR A 86 70.21 -11.57 -46.08
CA TYR A 86 70.00 -10.17 -45.69
C TYR A 86 69.96 -9.23 -46.92
N TYR A 87 69.30 -8.09 -46.77
CA TYR A 87 69.46 -6.91 -47.63
C TYR A 87 70.11 -5.79 -46.82
N LYS A 88 70.92 -4.94 -47.46
CA LYS A 88 71.44 -3.70 -46.91
C LYS A 88 71.08 -2.57 -47.86
N ILE A 89 70.56 -1.47 -47.33
CA ILE A 89 70.40 -0.21 -48.06
C ILE A 89 71.43 0.76 -47.49
N ARG A 90 72.25 1.37 -48.36
CA ARG A 90 73.25 2.37 -47.99
C ARG A 90 73.01 3.65 -48.79
N ASP A 91 72.76 4.74 -48.09
CA ASP A 91 72.69 6.05 -48.73
C ASP A 91 74.11 6.50 -49.13
N SER A 92 74.27 6.93 -50.38
CA SER A 92 75.54 7.44 -50.90
C SER A 92 75.84 8.87 -50.45
N LYS A 93 74.85 9.60 -49.91
CA LYS A 93 74.95 11.01 -49.50
C LYS A 93 75.16 11.22 -47.99
N VAL A 94 75.12 10.16 -47.19
CA VAL A 94 75.25 10.24 -45.73
C VAL A 94 76.53 9.52 -45.30
N ASP A 95 77.50 10.27 -44.78
CA ASP A 95 78.75 9.71 -44.27
C ASP A 95 78.50 8.72 -43.12
N GLY A 96 78.67 7.43 -43.42
CA GLY A 96 79.04 6.38 -42.48
C GLY A 96 78.00 5.85 -41.49
N THR A 97 76.76 6.36 -41.42
CA THR A 97 75.85 6.03 -40.31
C THR A 97 74.47 5.46 -40.68
N GLY A 98 74.03 5.58 -41.93
CA GLY A 98 72.71 5.08 -42.37
C GLY A 98 72.79 3.76 -43.15
N VAL A 99 72.96 2.61 -42.48
CA VAL A 99 72.80 1.29 -43.11
C VAL A 99 71.58 0.57 -42.55
N ASN A 100 70.50 0.53 -43.33
CA ASN A 100 69.32 -0.24 -42.98
C ASN A 100 69.52 -1.70 -43.40
N ILE A 101 69.48 -2.61 -42.43
CA ILE A 101 69.68 -4.04 -42.66
C ILE A 101 68.36 -4.79 -42.47
N PHE A 102 67.91 -5.46 -43.52
CA PHE A 102 66.71 -6.28 -43.51
C PHE A 102 67.11 -7.76 -43.45
N LYS A 103 66.59 -8.48 -42.47
CA LYS A 103 66.81 -9.93 -42.27
C LYS A 103 65.46 -10.64 -42.22
N ALA A 104 65.47 -11.97 -42.32
CA ALA A 104 64.26 -12.80 -42.19
C ALA A 104 63.13 -12.49 -43.21
N PHE A 105 63.47 -11.89 -44.35
CA PHE A 105 62.57 -11.90 -45.49
C PHE A 105 62.49 -13.33 -46.04
N SER A 106 61.26 -13.80 -46.31
CA SER A 106 61.01 -15.12 -46.86
C SER A 106 61.35 -15.12 -48.36
N THR A 107 60.35 -15.30 -49.21
CA THR A 107 60.51 -15.28 -50.67
C THR A 107 60.40 -13.88 -51.27
N LYS A 108 59.76 -12.93 -50.57
CA LYS A 108 59.55 -11.57 -51.06
C LYS A 108 60.73 -10.64 -50.76
N VAL A 109 60.96 -9.69 -51.66
CA VAL A 109 61.88 -8.56 -51.46
C VAL A 109 61.21 -7.54 -50.52
N PRO A 110 61.92 -6.97 -49.52
CA PRO A 110 61.37 -5.90 -48.67
C PRO A 110 60.86 -4.71 -49.48
N ASP A 111 59.77 -4.07 -49.04
CA ASP A 111 59.10 -3.00 -49.80
C ASP A 111 60.03 -1.79 -50.01
N GLU A 112 60.87 -1.47 -49.02
CA GLU A 112 61.86 -0.39 -49.09
C GLU A 112 62.94 -0.68 -50.14
N VAL A 113 63.34 -1.94 -50.29
CA VAL A 113 64.28 -2.37 -51.33
C VAL A 113 63.62 -2.29 -52.69
N ASN A 114 62.38 -2.77 -52.81
CA ASN A 114 61.63 -2.78 -54.06
C ASN A 114 61.35 -1.36 -54.58
N ALA A 115 61.09 -0.41 -53.68
CA ALA A 115 60.91 1.00 -54.02
C ALA A 115 62.17 1.65 -54.63
N ILE A 116 63.36 1.25 -54.17
CA ILE A 116 64.64 1.78 -54.66
C ILE A 116 65.05 1.11 -55.96
N VAL A 117 65.06 -0.23 -55.97
CA VAL A 117 65.51 -1.01 -57.12
C VAL A 117 64.55 -0.84 -58.29
N ASN A 118 63.25 -0.87 -58.02
CA ASN A 118 62.16 -0.71 -59.00
C ASN A 118 62.40 -1.49 -60.32
N LEU A 119 62.91 -2.72 -60.18
CA LEU A 119 63.08 -3.66 -61.27
C LEU A 119 62.30 -4.92 -60.92
N ASN A 120 61.54 -5.42 -61.89
CA ASN A 120 60.80 -6.67 -61.77
C ASN A 120 61.16 -7.61 -62.93
N GLU A 121 60.54 -8.80 -62.95
CA GLU A 121 60.78 -9.80 -63.99
C GLU A 121 60.41 -9.35 -65.41
N ALA A 122 59.59 -8.30 -65.58
CA ALA A 122 59.29 -7.73 -66.90
C ALA A 122 60.44 -6.88 -67.44
N ASN A 123 61.31 -6.35 -66.56
CA ASN A 123 62.52 -5.62 -66.97
C ASN A 123 63.67 -6.54 -67.37
N ILE A 124 63.57 -7.85 -67.09
CA ILE A 124 64.66 -8.82 -67.26
C ILE A 124 64.24 -9.92 -68.24
N GLN A 125 64.91 -9.95 -69.39
CA GLN A 125 64.76 -11.02 -70.39
C GLN A 125 65.84 -12.09 -70.23
N GLU A 126 65.44 -13.35 -70.05
CA GLU A 126 66.37 -14.48 -70.08
C GLU A 126 66.52 -15.05 -71.50
N GLN A 127 67.64 -15.73 -71.77
CA GLN A 127 67.99 -16.25 -73.11
C GLN A 127 66.91 -17.13 -73.75
N PHE A 128 66.16 -17.90 -72.94
CA PHE A 128 65.10 -18.80 -73.42
C PHE A 128 63.71 -18.41 -72.90
N LYS A 129 63.58 -17.21 -72.30
CA LYS A 129 62.27 -16.72 -71.89
C LYS A 129 61.50 -16.33 -73.15
N LYS A 130 60.20 -16.63 -73.16
CA LYS A 130 59.31 -16.20 -74.22
C LYS A 130 59.40 -14.69 -74.42
N TYR A 131 59.17 -14.23 -75.65
CA TYR A 131 59.03 -12.80 -75.89
C TYR A 131 57.78 -12.31 -75.15
N TYR A 132 57.98 -11.34 -74.25
CA TYR A 132 56.94 -10.77 -73.42
C TYR A 132 55.73 -10.38 -74.28
N LEU A 133 54.53 -10.86 -73.92
CA LEU A 133 53.24 -10.67 -74.60
C LEU A 133 53.10 -11.28 -76.00
N LEU A 134 54.18 -11.41 -76.80
CA LEU A 134 54.09 -11.88 -78.19
C LEU A 134 53.79 -13.38 -78.31
N GLN A 135 54.19 -14.16 -77.30
CA GLN A 135 54.02 -15.63 -77.28
C GLN A 135 53.11 -16.11 -76.14
N ASP A 136 52.43 -15.17 -75.50
CA ASP A 136 51.44 -15.43 -74.46
C ASP A 136 50.06 -15.66 -75.09
N THR A 137 49.21 -16.44 -74.42
CA THR A 137 47.83 -16.64 -74.87
C THR A 137 47.04 -15.32 -74.78
N PRO A 138 45.97 -15.12 -75.57
CA PRO A 138 45.15 -13.90 -75.47
C PRO A 138 44.66 -13.59 -74.06
N GLY A 139 44.31 -14.62 -73.28
CA GLY A 139 43.91 -14.44 -71.87
C GLY A 139 45.06 -13.99 -70.96
N GLN A 140 46.27 -14.48 -71.18
CA GLN A 140 47.46 -14.03 -70.44
C GLN A 140 47.86 -12.60 -70.80
N VAL A 141 47.76 -12.23 -72.08
CA VAL A 141 47.97 -10.85 -72.54
C VAL A 141 46.96 -9.92 -71.88
N ALA A 142 45.66 -10.26 -71.92
CA ALA A 142 44.61 -9.49 -71.27
C ALA A 142 44.87 -9.32 -69.78
N LYS A 143 45.22 -10.40 -69.06
CA LYS A 143 45.56 -10.34 -67.63
C LYS A 143 46.77 -9.46 -67.34
N THR A 144 47.80 -9.54 -68.18
CA THR A 144 49.03 -8.76 -67.99
C THR A 144 48.77 -7.26 -68.21
N ILE A 145 47.98 -6.91 -69.23
CA ILE A 145 47.52 -5.53 -69.46
C ILE A 145 46.64 -5.06 -68.29
N HIS A 146 45.74 -5.91 -67.81
CA HIS A 146 44.85 -5.60 -66.69
C HIS A 146 45.62 -5.30 -65.40
N THR A 147 46.68 -6.07 -65.09
CA THR A 147 47.60 -5.78 -63.98
C THR A 147 48.41 -4.50 -64.22
N LEU A 148 48.89 -4.26 -65.45
CA LEU A 148 49.59 -3.02 -65.80
C LEU A 148 48.71 -1.77 -65.60
N LEU A 149 47.41 -1.88 -65.86
CA LEU A 149 46.43 -0.82 -65.63
C LEU A 149 45.98 -0.69 -64.16
N GLY A 150 46.48 -1.54 -63.26
CA GLY A 150 46.08 -1.55 -61.84
C GLY A 150 44.62 -1.96 -61.62
N MET A 151 44.01 -2.67 -62.58
CA MET A 151 42.62 -3.12 -62.50
C MET A 151 42.47 -4.47 -61.77
N ASP A 152 43.58 -5.10 -61.39
CA ASP A 152 43.64 -6.34 -60.61
C ASP A 152 43.02 -6.18 -59.20
N LEU A 153 43.01 -4.96 -58.66
CA LEU A 153 42.29 -4.64 -57.42
C LEU A 153 40.79 -4.90 -57.56
N VAL A 154 40.21 -4.65 -58.74
CA VAL A 154 38.77 -4.87 -58.99
C VAL A 154 38.45 -6.36 -58.94
N ASP A 155 39.26 -7.19 -59.61
CA ASP A 155 39.06 -8.64 -59.65
C ASP A 155 39.25 -9.29 -58.29
N THR A 156 40.27 -8.86 -57.53
CA THR A 156 40.51 -9.35 -56.18
C THR A 156 39.38 -8.97 -55.23
N THR A 157 38.89 -7.73 -55.32
CA THR A 157 37.73 -7.26 -54.55
C THR A 157 36.49 -8.08 -54.89
N ALA A 158 36.18 -8.25 -56.18
CA ALA A 158 35.04 -9.06 -56.62
C ALA A 158 35.14 -10.51 -56.11
N THR A 159 36.33 -11.10 -56.12
CA THR A 159 36.56 -12.47 -55.62
C THR A 159 36.30 -12.58 -54.12
N VAL A 160 36.77 -11.60 -53.33
CA VAL A 160 36.55 -11.58 -51.87
C VAL A 160 35.07 -11.40 -51.55
N VAL A 161 34.40 -10.45 -52.21
CA VAL A 161 32.97 -10.18 -52.03
C VAL A 161 32.14 -11.41 -52.37
N ASN A 162 32.40 -12.04 -53.52
CA ASN A 162 31.67 -13.26 -53.92
C ASN A 162 31.88 -14.42 -52.95
N ARG A 163 33.09 -14.56 -52.40
CA ARG A 163 33.37 -15.55 -51.35
C ARG A 163 32.55 -15.28 -50.10
N ALA A 164 32.48 -14.03 -49.65
CA ALA A 164 31.70 -13.63 -48.48
C ALA A 164 30.20 -13.88 -48.69
N ILE A 165 29.66 -13.54 -49.86
CA ILE A 165 28.27 -13.83 -50.24
C ILE A 165 27.97 -15.32 -50.13
N LYS A 166 28.84 -16.16 -50.69
CA LYS A 166 28.67 -17.62 -50.66
C LYS A 166 28.68 -18.17 -49.23
N GLN A 167 29.63 -17.73 -48.40
CA GLN A 167 29.72 -18.14 -46.99
C GLN A 167 28.48 -17.72 -46.19
N GLN A 168 27.95 -16.53 -46.45
CA GLN A 168 26.75 -16.06 -45.76
C GLN A 168 25.51 -16.86 -46.19
N ALA A 169 25.38 -17.18 -47.48
CA ALA A 169 24.30 -18.02 -47.98
C ALA A 169 24.31 -19.41 -47.32
N GLU A 170 25.48 -20.05 -47.21
CA GLU A 170 25.62 -21.35 -46.52
C GLU A 170 25.25 -21.26 -45.03
N THR A 171 25.59 -20.15 -44.37
CA THR A 171 25.23 -19.91 -42.97
C THR A 171 23.71 -19.78 -42.79
N ILE A 172 23.05 -19.06 -43.69
CA ILE A 172 21.59 -18.92 -43.68
C ILE A 172 20.91 -20.29 -43.83
N THR A 173 21.31 -21.08 -44.82
CA THR A 173 20.73 -22.42 -45.05
C THR A 173 20.91 -23.33 -43.83
N LYS A 174 22.09 -23.30 -43.17
CA LYS A 174 22.32 -24.06 -41.94
C LYS A 174 21.39 -23.61 -40.81
N ALA A 175 21.26 -22.30 -40.60
CA ALA A 175 20.39 -21.75 -39.57
C ALA A 175 18.91 -22.12 -39.82
N GLU A 176 18.44 -22.08 -41.06
CA GLU A 176 17.09 -22.51 -41.44
C GLU A 176 16.84 -23.99 -41.11
N ILE A 177 17.80 -24.86 -41.41
CA ILE A 177 17.73 -26.29 -41.06
C ILE A 177 17.67 -26.46 -39.54
N THR A 178 18.49 -25.73 -38.77
CA THR A 178 18.48 -25.77 -37.31
C THR A 178 17.15 -25.29 -36.74
N ILE A 179 16.60 -24.19 -37.24
CA ILE A 179 15.28 -23.68 -36.83
C ILE A 179 14.19 -24.71 -37.11
N ALA A 180 14.21 -25.33 -38.29
CA ALA A 180 13.26 -26.39 -38.63
C ALA A 180 13.38 -27.60 -37.69
N GLY A 181 14.60 -27.99 -37.32
CA GLY A 181 14.86 -29.03 -36.34
C GLY A 181 14.33 -28.69 -34.95
N ILE A 182 14.63 -27.50 -34.42
CA ILE A 182 14.17 -27.03 -33.11
C ILE A 182 12.65 -26.92 -33.08
N LYS A 183 12.01 -26.43 -34.15
CA LYS A 183 10.53 -26.39 -34.23
C LYS A 183 9.91 -27.78 -34.13
N LYS A 184 10.51 -28.80 -34.75
CA LYS A 184 10.08 -30.20 -34.62
C LYS A 184 10.28 -30.72 -33.19
N GLU A 185 11.40 -30.39 -32.54
CA GLU A 185 11.65 -30.73 -31.13
C GLU A 185 10.59 -30.08 -30.21
N ILE A 186 10.30 -28.79 -30.38
CA ILE A 186 9.26 -28.08 -29.60
C ILE A 186 7.89 -28.74 -29.76
N GLN A 187 7.53 -29.19 -30.97
CA GLN A 187 6.29 -29.91 -31.19
C GLN A 187 6.20 -31.21 -30.37
N LYS A 188 7.30 -31.92 -30.12
CA LYS A 188 7.30 -33.10 -29.25
C LYS A 188 6.88 -32.75 -27.82
N PHE A 189 7.16 -31.53 -27.36
CA PHE A 189 6.82 -31.05 -26.01
C PHE A 189 5.45 -30.36 -25.93
N ALA A 190 4.61 -30.44 -26.97
CA ALA A 190 3.28 -29.82 -26.96
C ALA A 190 2.41 -30.27 -25.78
N TYR A 191 2.61 -31.50 -25.29
CA TYR A 191 1.90 -32.07 -24.14
C TYR A 191 2.18 -31.34 -22.81
N LEU A 192 3.31 -30.65 -22.67
CA LEU A 192 3.64 -29.93 -21.43
C LEU A 192 2.63 -28.83 -21.11
N LYS A 193 2.04 -28.20 -22.14
CA LYS A 193 0.97 -27.21 -21.93
C LYS A 193 -0.28 -27.81 -21.29
N ALA A 194 -0.64 -29.04 -21.69
CA ALA A 194 -1.78 -29.74 -21.09
C ALA A 194 -1.48 -30.11 -19.62
N ILE A 195 -0.25 -30.58 -19.35
CA ILE A 195 0.19 -30.88 -17.97
C ILE A 195 0.19 -29.63 -17.09
N GLU A 196 0.57 -28.47 -17.62
CA GLU A 196 0.56 -27.20 -16.90
C GLU A 196 -0.86 -26.77 -16.50
N GLU A 197 -1.86 -26.96 -17.38
CA GLU A 197 -3.27 -26.74 -17.04
C GLU A 197 -3.78 -27.72 -15.98
N GLU A 198 -3.45 -29.01 -16.11
CA GLU A 198 -3.81 -30.03 -15.11
C GLU A 198 -3.20 -29.72 -13.74
N TYR A 199 -1.93 -29.31 -13.71
CA TYR A 199 -1.24 -28.93 -12.48
C TYR A 199 -1.90 -27.72 -11.82
N ARG A 200 -2.26 -26.70 -12.61
CA ARG A 200 -2.96 -25.51 -12.09
C ARG A 200 -4.33 -25.87 -11.49
N ASN A 201 -5.07 -26.77 -12.12
CA ASN A 201 -6.34 -27.26 -11.58
C ASN A 201 -6.13 -28.05 -10.28
N LEU A 202 -5.09 -28.87 -10.20
CA LEU A 202 -4.73 -29.60 -8.98
C LEU A 202 -4.36 -28.64 -7.85
N GLU A 203 -3.61 -27.58 -8.15
CA GLU A 203 -3.20 -26.56 -7.17
C GLU A 203 -4.40 -25.79 -6.60
N LEU A 204 -5.37 -25.44 -7.46
CA LEU A 204 -6.65 -24.86 -7.03
C LEU A 204 -7.44 -25.83 -6.13
N ALA A 205 -7.47 -27.11 -6.47
CA ALA A 205 -8.12 -28.13 -5.64
C ALA A 205 -7.45 -28.24 -4.26
N ILE A 206 -6.11 -28.26 -4.20
CA ILE A 206 -5.35 -28.30 -2.94
C ILE A 206 -5.65 -27.05 -2.09
N GLN A 207 -5.68 -25.85 -2.68
CA GLN A 207 -6.06 -24.63 -1.97
C GLN A 207 -7.51 -24.67 -1.45
N SER A 208 -8.43 -25.30 -2.18
CA SER A 208 -9.80 -25.48 -1.70
C SER A 208 -9.86 -26.44 -0.51
N CYS A 209 -9.11 -27.54 -0.55
CA CYS A 209 -9.00 -28.48 0.56
C CYS A 209 -8.42 -27.82 1.81
N SER A 210 -7.35 -27.04 1.68
CA SER A 210 -6.74 -26.35 2.83
C SER A 210 -7.67 -25.31 3.47
N LYS A 211 -8.49 -24.62 2.67
CA LYS A 211 -9.56 -23.75 3.20
C LYS A 211 -10.60 -24.53 3.97
N ILE A 212 -11.07 -25.65 3.44
CA ILE A 212 -12.04 -26.52 4.11
C ILE A 212 -11.46 -27.06 5.42
N GLU A 213 -10.18 -27.46 5.44
CA GLU A 213 -9.49 -27.90 6.66
C GLU A 213 -9.42 -26.77 7.71
N ALA A 214 -9.11 -25.54 7.29
CA ALA A 214 -9.11 -24.38 8.18
C ALA A 214 -10.52 -24.08 8.72
N ASP A 215 -11.56 -24.19 7.89
CA ASP A 215 -12.95 -24.00 8.28
C ASP A 215 -13.40 -25.08 9.28
N ILE A 216 -13.04 -26.34 9.03
CA ILE A 216 -13.28 -27.45 9.98
C ILE A 216 -12.59 -27.17 11.31
N HIS A 217 -11.35 -26.69 11.30
CA HIS A 217 -10.63 -26.32 12.51
C HIS A 217 -11.33 -25.18 13.28
N ASN A 218 -11.77 -24.14 12.56
CA ASN A 218 -12.51 -23.01 13.14
C ASN A 218 -13.87 -23.43 13.71
N LEU A 219 -14.61 -24.30 13.01
CA LEU A 219 -15.85 -24.87 13.50
C LEU A 219 -15.62 -25.71 14.75
N THR A 220 -14.59 -26.56 14.75
CA THR A 220 -14.27 -27.42 15.89
C THR A 220 -13.92 -26.59 17.13
N THR A 221 -13.09 -25.55 16.97
CA THR A 221 -12.76 -24.64 18.08
C THR A 221 -13.97 -23.84 18.54
N THR A 222 -14.87 -23.45 17.63
CA THR A 222 -16.12 -22.76 17.98
C THR A 222 -17.07 -23.68 18.74
N VAL A 223 -17.22 -24.93 18.31
CA VAL A 223 -18.00 -25.95 19.00
C VAL A 223 -17.45 -26.17 20.41
N GLU A 224 -16.13 -26.25 20.57
CA GLU A 224 -15.53 -26.41 21.90
C GLU A 224 -15.75 -25.18 22.79
N LYS A 225 -15.63 -23.97 22.23
CA LYS A 225 -15.99 -22.73 22.95
C LYS A 225 -17.46 -22.72 23.36
N CYS A 226 -18.37 -23.09 22.47
CA CYS A 226 -19.80 -23.22 22.77
C CYS A 226 -20.05 -24.27 23.84
N ARG A 227 -19.33 -25.39 23.83
CA ARG A 227 -19.41 -26.44 24.86
C ARG A 227 -18.95 -25.95 26.23
N ILE A 228 -17.84 -25.19 26.28
CA ILE A 228 -17.35 -24.56 27.51
C ILE A 228 -18.35 -23.52 28.01
N LEU A 229 -18.88 -22.66 27.13
CA LEU A 229 -19.91 -21.68 27.47
C LEU A 229 -21.18 -22.35 27.96
N HIS A 230 -21.61 -23.44 27.33
CA HIS A 230 -22.78 -24.21 27.75
C HIS A 230 -22.59 -24.82 29.14
N LYS A 231 -21.40 -25.37 29.44
CA LYS A 231 -21.05 -25.80 30.80
C LYS A 231 -21.07 -24.65 31.81
N LYS A 232 -20.57 -23.46 31.42
CA LYS A 232 -20.62 -22.26 32.27
C LYS A 232 -22.04 -21.78 32.52
N ILE A 233 -22.90 -21.78 31.49
CA ILE A 233 -24.33 -21.45 31.60
C ILE A 233 -25.04 -22.42 32.53
N LEU A 234 -24.82 -23.73 32.37
CA LEU A 234 -25.36 -24.74 33.28
C LEU A 234 -24.89 -24.54 34.73
N ALA A 235 -23.67 -24.05 34.95
CA ALA A 235 -23.16 -23.71 36.28
C ALA A 235 -23.67 -22.35 36.82
N THR A 236 -24.21 -21.47 35.97
CA THR A 236 -24.75 -20.15 36.35
C THR A 236 -26.28 -20.10 36.34
N GLN A 237 -26.96 -21.13 35.82
CA GLN A 237 -28.39 -21.29 36.04
C GLN A 237 -28.62 -21.48 37.53
N ILE A 238 -29.23 -20.47 38.13
CA ILE A 238 -29.77 -20.50 39.49
C ILE A 238 -30.68 -21.73 39.57
N PRO A 239 -30.51 -22.63 40.56
CA PRO A 239 -31.36 -23.80 40.69
C PRO A 239 -32.84 -23.39 40.65
N PRO A 240 -33.72 -24.13 39.94
CA PRO A 240 -35.15 -23.80 39.86
C PRO A 240 -35.82 -23.65 41.23
N SER A 241 -35.24 -24.23 42.28
CA SER A 241 -35.72 -24.07 43.66
C SER A 241 -35.55 -22.64 44.20
N VAL A 242 -34.49 -21.93 43.81
CA VAL A 242 -34.20 -20.58 44.30
C VAL A 242 -35.06 -19.54 43.57
N GLU A 243 -35.38 -19.75 42.29
CA GLU A 243 -36.39 -18.95 41.58
C GLU A 243 -37.80 -19.17 42.16
N ALA A 244 -38.14 -20.41 42.53
CA ALA A 244 -39.42 -20.72 43.17
C ALA A 244 -39.53 -20.11 44.57
N GLU A 245 -38.46 -20.18 45.39
CA GLU A 245 -38.39 -19.53 46.70
C GLU A 245 -38.48 -18.00 46.61
N ALA A 246 -37.77 -17.39 45.66
CA ALA A 246 -37.84 -15.94 45.44
C ALA A 246 -39.24 -15.50 45.00
N ARG A 247 -39.92 -16.29 44.16
CA ARG A 247 -41.29 -16.00 43.71
C ARG A 247 -42.30 -16.16 44.86
N ASN A 248 -42.16 -17.19 45.70
CA ASN A 248 -42.96 -17.35 46.92
C ASN A 248 -42.76 -16.18 47.91
N LEU A 249 -41.51 -15.78 48.16
CA LEU A 249 -41.20 -14.62 49.00
C LEU A 249 -41.81 -13.32 48.47
N GLN A 250 -41.87 -13.18 47.14
CA GLN A 250 -42.49 -12.03 46.49
C GLN A 250 -44.02 -12.04 46.64
N GLU A 251 -44.67 -13.20 46.53
CA GLU A 251 -46.11 -13.36 46.81
C GLU A 251 -46.44 -13.09 48.28
N GLU A 252 -45.60 -13.56 49.22
CA GLU A 252 -45.74 -13.26 50.65
C GLU A 252 -45.58 -11.76 50.95
N LEU A 253 -44.66 -11.07 50.28
CA LEU A 253 -44.48 -9.63 50.39
C LEU A 253 -45.73 -8.86 49.92
N ILE A 254 -46.31 -9.24 48.78
CA ILE A 254 -47.54 -8.64 48.25
C ILE A 254 -48.72 -8.91 49.20
N ALA A 255 -48.79 -10.11 49.77
CA ALA A 255 -49.82 -10.45 50.76
C ALA A 255 -49.66 -9.63 52.06
N MET A 256 -48.43 -9.39 52.50
CA MET A 256 -48.11 -8.54 53.65
C MET A 256 -48.46 -7.06 53.39
N GLU A 257 -48.18 -6.52 52.21
CA GLU A 257 -48.60 -5.16 51.83
C GLU A 257 -50.12 -5.00 51.85
N LYS A 258 -50.88 -5.96 51.31
CA LYS A 258 -52.35 -5.94 51.38
C LYS A 258 -52.88 -5.99 52.82
N LYS A 259 -52.23 -6.78 53.69
CA LYS A 259 -52.60 -6.81 55.12
C LYS A 259 -52.27 -5.49 55.83
N LYS A 260 -51.16 -4.85 55.46
CA LYS A 260 -50.80 -3.52 55.97
C LYS A 260 -51.82 -2.46 55.57
N ASP A 261 -52.26 -2.44 54.31
CA ASP A 261 -53.34 -1.56 53.83
C ASP A 261 -54.66 -1.78 54.60
N GLN A 262 -54.99 -3.03 54.96
CA GLN A 262 -56.16 -3.34 55.78
C GLN A 262 -56.01 -2.82 57.22
N ILE A 263 -54.82 -2.93 57.80
CA ILE A 263 -54.51 -2.39 59.14
C ILE A 263 -54.60 -0.86 59.13
N ASP A 264 -54.08 -0.20 58.10
CA ASP A 264 -54.13 1.25 57.97
C ASP A 264 -55.59 1.74 57.87
N LYS A 265 -56.44 1.06 57.09
CA LYS A 265 -57.89 1.34 57.02
C LYS A 265 -58.61 1.10 58.35
N LEU A 266 -58.25 0.04 59.08
CA LEU A 266 -58.81 -0.22 60.41
C LEU A 266 -58.41 0.88 61.39
N SER A 267 -57.16 1.35 61.36
CA SER A 267 -56.68 2.43 62.23
C SER A 267 -57.38 3.77 61.96
N GLU A 268 -57.71 4.06 60.69
CA GLU A 268 -58.53 5.21 60.30
C GLU A 268 -59.98 5.05 60.81
N GLY A 269 -60.51 3.83 60.81
CA GLY A 269 -61.81 3.53 61.43
C GLY A 269 -61.81 3.72 62.96
N THR A 270 -60.74 3.31 63.64
CA THR A 270 -60.62 3.45 65.10
C THR A 270 -60.52 4.91 65.53
N SER A 271 -59.78 5.74 64.78
CA SER A 271 -59.68 7.18 65.04
C SER A 271 -61.02 7.90 64.85
N ARG A 272 -61.80 7.55 63.82
CA ARG A 272 -63.18 8.05 63.65
C ARG A 272 -64.10 7.61 64.78
N LEU A 273 -63.97 6.37 65.27
CA LEU A 273 -64.73 5.91 66.44
C LEU A 273 -64.36 6.71 67.70
N GLN A 274 -63.09 7.07 67.84
CA GLN A 274 -62.62 7.91 68.95
C GLN A 274 -63.18 9.34 68.89
N GLU A 275 -63.28 9.93 67.71
CA GLU A 275 -63.94 11.23 67.53
C GLU A 275 -65.44 11.18 67.90
N VAL A 276 -66.13 10.10 67.53
CA VAL A 276 -67.53 9.89 67.89
C VAL A 276 -67.69 9.66 69.40
N ASP A 277 -66.76 8.94 70.04
CA ASP A 277 -66.77 8.72 71.50
C ASP A 277 -66.52 10.02 72.28
N ASP A 278 -65.65 10.89 71.76
CA ASP A 278 -65.44 12.25 72.30
C ASP A 278 -66.70 13.14 72.12
N GLU A 279 -67.44 13.01 71.01
CA GLU A 279 -68.72 13.69 70.83
C GLU A 279 -69.81 13.17 71.78
N ILE A 280 -69.87 11.86 72.00
CA ILE A 280 -70.78 11.25 72.98
C ILE A 280 -70.45 11.75 74.39
N SER A 281 -69.17 11.79 74.77
CA SER A 281 -68.74 12.33 76.06
C SER A 281 -69.13 13.80 76.26
N LYS A 282 -69.06 14.62 75.21
CA LYS A 282 -69.55 16.02 75.23
C LYS A 282 -71.06 16.09 75.41
N LEU A 283 -71.83 15.19 74.79
CA LEU A 283 -73.28 15.11 74.94
C LEU A 283 -73.70 14.63 76.33
N GLU A 284 -72.97 13.69 76.94
CA GLU A 284 -73.19 13.26 78.32
C GLU A 284 -72.92 14.39 79.33
N ALA A 285 -71.92 15.23 79.08
CA ALA A 285 -71.68 16.44 79.86
C ALA A 285 -72.84 17.45 79.73
N TRP A 286 -73.45 17.60 78.54
CA TRP A 286 -74.66 18.41 78.36
C TRP A 286 -75.87 17.87 79.14
N LEU A 287 -76.02 16.55 79.23
CA LEU A 287 -77.09 15.90 80.00
C LEU A 287 -76.99 16.15 81.51
N THR A 288 -75.80 16.40 82.06
CA THR A 288 -75.65 16.79 83.48
C THR A 288 -76.02 18.25 83.72
N VAL A 289 -75.78 19.14 82.77
CA VAL A 289 -76.25 20.54 82.81
C VAL A 289 -77.78 20.61 82.76
N GLU A 290 -78.43 19.75 81.97
CA GLU A 290 -79.89 19.67 81.88
C GLU A 290 -80.55 19.23 83.20
N ARG A 291 -79.90 18.34 83.96
CA ARG A 291 -80.38 17.95 85.31
C ARG A 291 -80.29 19.09 86.32
N GLY A 292 -79.28 19.97 86.20
CA GLY A 292 -79.18 21.19 87.00
C GLY A 292 -80.26 22.23 86.67
N ALA A 293 -80.63 22.36 85.39
CA ALA A 293 -81.71 23.25 84.95
C ALA A 293 -83.09 22.85 85.53
N ARG A 294 -83.34 21.55 85.77
CA ARG A 294 -84.57 21.07 86.42
C ARG A 294 -84.70 21.44 87.89
N SER A 295 -83.61 21.62 88.64
CA SER A 295 -83.72 22.04 90.07
C SER A 295 -84.07 23.52 90.17
N ILE A 296 -83.51 24.35 89.28
CA ILE A 296 -83.82 25.79 89.17
C ILE A 296 -85.28 26.00 88.76
N GLN A 297 -85.83 25.11 87.91
CA GLN A 297 -87.23 25.16 87.51
C GLN A 297 -88.22 24.89 88.66
N LYS A 298 -87.80 24.14 89.69
CA LYS A 298 -88.60 23.91 90.91
C LYS A 298 -88.59 25.12 91.85
N GLU A 299 -87.44 25.78 92.00
CA GLU A 299 -87.32 26.99 92.82
C GLU A 299 -88.06 28.19 92.20
N ALA A 300 -88.08 28.30 90.86
CA ALA A 300 -88.85 29.33 90.17
C ALA A 300 -90.38 29.20 90.37
N ALA A 301 -90.90 27.97 90.52
CA ALA A 301 -92.31 27.73 90.78
C ALA A 301 -92.73 28.15 92.19
N ASP A 302 -91.84 28.01 93.19
CA ASP A 302 -92.09 28.45 94.56
C ASP A 302 -92.13 29.98 94.69
N ILE A 303 -91.25 30.70 93.97
CA ILE A 303 -91.24 32.17 93.94
C ILE A 303 -92.55 32.72 93.34
N TYR A 304 -93.04 32.11 92.26
CA TYR A 304 -94.32 32.50 91.65
C TYR A 304 -95.52 32.32 92.60
N SER A 305 -95.49 31.27 93.44
CA SER A 305 -96.56 31.03 94.42
C SER A 305 -96.58 32.07 95.56
N GLN A 306 -95.42 32.62 95.92
CA GLN A 306 -95.27 33.67 96.93
C GLN A 306 -95.78 35.02 96.41
N GLU A 307 -95.54 35.32 95.14
CA GLU A 307 -95.96 36.56 94.47
C GLU A 307 -97.49 36.67 94.37
N VAL A 308 -98.17 35.56 94.06
CA VAL A 308 -99.65 35.49 94.07
C VAL A 308 -100.22 35.74 95.47
N ARG A 309 -99.55 35.25 96.53
CA ARG A 309 -99.96 35.46 97.93
C ARG A 309 -99.84 36.93 98.34
N LEU A 310 -98.81 37.61 97.87
CA LEU A 310 -98.57 39.03 98.13
C LEU A 310 -99.67 39.90 97.50
N HIS A 311 -100.06 39.59 96.25
CA HIS A 311 -101.13 40.29 95.56
C HIS A 311 -102.52 40.10 96.21
N GLN A 312 -102.79 38.93 96.77
CA GLN A 312 -104.03 38.66 97.54
C GLN A 312 -104.09 39.43 98.86
N LEU A 313 -102.95 39.61 99.54
CA LEU A 313 -102.87 40.41 100.77
C LEU A 313 -103.07 41.90 100.49
N GLU A 314 -102.53 42.42 99.39
CA GLU A 314 -102.74 43.82 98.97
C GLU A 314 -104.20 44.13 98.63
N THR A 315 -104.88 43.23 97.93
CA THR A 315 -106.32 43.38 97.62
C THR A 315 -107.20 43.29 98.88
N THR A 316 -106.79 42.53 99.88
CA THR A 316 -107.50 42.45 101.16
C THR A 316 -107.32 43.73 101.99
N LEU A 317 -106.11 44.31 102.00
CA LEU A 317 -105.84 45.61 102.62
C LEU A 317 -106.60 46.77 101.96
N ALA A 318 -106.74 46.75 100.63
CA ALA A 318 -107.54 47.74 99.90
C ALA A 318 -109.03 47.69 100.25
N LYS A 319 -109.59 46.48 100.45
CA LYS A 319 -110.98 46.28 100.88
C LYS A 319 -111.23 46.76 102.32
N ILE A 320 -110.28 46.54 103.24
CA ILE A 320 -110.40 47.02 104.62
C ILE A 320 -110.42 48.56 104.67
N ARG A 321 -109.55 49.23 103.90
CA ARG A 321 -109.52 50.71 103.83
C ARG A 321 -110.79 51.33 103.26
N THR A 322 -111.45 50.66 102.31
CA THR A 322 -112.73 51.13 101.74
C THR A 322 -113.89 50.93 102.69
N ILE A 323 -113.91 49.84 103.46
CA ILE A 323 -114.93 49.59 104.49
C ILE A 323 -114.80 50.58 105.65
N ASP A 324 -113.59 50.93 106.06
CA ASP A 324 -113.34 51.92 107.13
C ASP A 324 -113.81 53.33 106.72
N GLY A 325 -113.59 53.70 105.45
CA GLY A 325 -114.13 54.93 104.86
C GLY A 325 -115.66 54.94 104.83
N ASN A 326 -116.29 53.80 104.53
CA ASN A 326 -117.74 53.66 104.52
C ASN A 326 -118.35 53.66 105.93
N MET A 327 -117.67 53.09 106.93
CA MET A 327 -118.08 53.16 108.33
C MET A 327 -118.13 54.61 108.84
N SER A 328 -117.16 55.45 108.46
CA SER A 328 -117.17 56.87 108.84
C SER A 328 -118.36 57.65 108.26
N LYS A 329 -118.80 57.31 107.04
CA LYS A 329 -120.00 57.89 106.39
C LYS A 329 -121.29 57.44 107.07
N VAL A 330 -121.41 56.14 107.37
CA VAL A 330 -122.60 55.59 108.04
C VAL A 330 -122.75 56.16 109.46
N ASP A 331 -121.66 56.42 110.17
CA ASP A 331 -121.72 57.06 111.49
C ASP A 331 -122.13 58.53 111.42
N GLN A 332 -121.75 59.23 110.35
CA GLN A 332 -122.20 60.60 110.07
C GLN A 332 -123.70 60.63 109.73
N ASP A 333 -124.16 59.69 108.91
CA ASP A 333 -125.57 59.52 108.56
C ASP A 333 -126.42 59.10 109.76
N ARG A 334 -125.88 58.28 110.67
CA ARG A 334 -126.54 57.90 111.93
C ARG A 334 -126.79 59.12 112.82
N ARG A 335 -125.80 60.01 112.98
CA ARG A 335 -125.93 61.24 113.78
C ARG A 335 -126.88 62.26 113.12
N ALA A 336 -126.92 62.32 111.80
CA ALA A 336 -127.87 63.17 111.06
C ALA A 336 -129.32 62.65 111.19
N ASN A 337 -129.52 61.34 111.08
CA ASN A 337 -130.83 60.70 111.22
C ASN A 337 -131.36 60.68 112.65
N GLU A 338 -130.51 60.54 113.68
CA GLU A 338 -130.93 60.68 115.08
C GLU A 338 -131.44 62.10 115.38
N LYS A 339 -130.78 63.13 114.85
CA LYS A 339 -131.26 64.54 114.95
C LYS A 339 -132.56 64.76 114.17
N ALA A 340 -132.70 64.17 112.98
CA ALA A 340 -133.94 64.25 112.21
C ALA A 340 -135.10 63.52 112.90
N LEU A 341 -134.83 62.39 113.56
CA LEU A 341 -135.81 61.64 114.34
C LEU A 341 -136.26 62.44 115.57
N GLU A 342 -135.36 63.10 116.30
CA GLU A 342 -135.72 64.00 117.41
C GLU A 342 -136.54 65.22 116.96
N ALA A 343 -136.25 65.78 115.78
CA ALA A 343 -137.03 66.87 115.20
C ALA A 343 -138.43 66.42 114.75
N LEU A 344 -138.56 65.21 114.22
CA LEU A 344 -139.85 64.58 113.90
C LEU A 344 -140.66 64.23 115.16
N LYS A 345 -140.00 63.75 116.23
CA LYS A 345 -140.61 63.55 117.55
C LYS A 345 -141.19 64.84 118.13
N LYS A 346 -140.59 66.01 117.84
CA LYS A 346 -141.16 67.32 118.24
C LYS A 346 -142.35 67.78 117.40
N LYS A 347 -142.51 67.29 116.16
CA LYS A 347 -143.60 67.68 115.25
C LYS A 347 -144.83 66.77 115.31
N ILE A 348 -144.65 65.49 115.62
CA ILE A 348 -145.74 64.52 115.65
C ILE A 348 -145.93 64.13 117.12
N LYS A 349 -147.07 64.49 117.73
CA LYS A 349 -147.34 64.27 119.16
C LYS A 349 -147.78 62.84 119.51
N ILE A 350 -147.92 61.94 118.53
CA ILE A 350 -148.37 60.54 118.70
C ILE A 350 -147.69 59.64 117.67
N CYS A 351 -147.12 58.52 118.09
CA CYS A 351 -146.36 57.61 117.22
C CYS A 351 -147.27 56.79 116.26
N PRO A 352 -147.05 56.83 114.93
CA PRO A 352 -147.92 56.19 113.92
C PRO A 352 -147.80 54.66 113.83
N THR A 353 -146.87 54.03 114.54
CA THR A 353 -146.66 52.56 114.51
C THR A 353 -147.02 51.84 115.81
N CYS A 354 -146.97 52.49 116.98
CA CYS A 354 -147.20 51.84 118.28
C CYS A 354 -148.20 52.51 119.25
N LYS A 355 -148.92 53.57 118.85
CA LYS A 355 -150.07 54.16 119.57
C LYS A 355 -149.84 54.59 121.05
N LYS A 356 -148.85 55.46 121.29
CA LYS A 356 -148.71 56.31 122.50
C LYS A 356 -148.22 57.73 122.11
N PRO A 357 -148.36 58.76 123.00
CA PRO A 357 -147.72 60.07 122.82
C PRO A 357 -146.19 59.94 122.86
N PHE A 358 -145.49 60.84 122.17
CA PHE A 358 -144.01 60.93 122.22
C PHE A 358 -143.50 61.56 123.51
#